data_AF-A0A653C5Q5-F1
#
_entry.id   AF-A0A653C5Q5-F1
#
_cell.length_a   1.000
_cell.length_b   1.000
_cell.length_c   1.000
_cell.angle_alpha   90.00
_cell.angle_beta   90.00
_cell.angle_gamma   90.00
#
_symmetry.space_group_name_H-M   'P 1'
#
loop_
_entity.id
_entity.type
_entity.pdbx_description
1 polymer ?
#
loop_
_entity_poly.entity_id
_entity_poly.type
_entity_poly.pdbx_seq_one_letter_code
_entity_poly.pdbx_strand_id
1 'polypeptide(L)'
;MTDTLQVEVFPYSVFYVFYEQYLTMWPDTLFSVAVSLVAILLVTFLLMGFDVFSSLIVVITITMILINLGGLMYWWHITLNAVSLVNLVMAIGISVEFCSHLVHSFSTSVKPTRLERAADALTRMGSSIFSGITLTKFGGIIVFYFRMYLGIVLFGAAHGLIFLPVLLSFIGSPMNKEKLAKHRTLNEEQIQAA
;
A
#
# COMPACT_ATOMS: atom_id res chain seq x y z
N MET A 1 -34.55 3.59 50.86
CA MET A 1 -33.21 4.20 50.73
C MET A 1 -32.18 3.09 50.84
N THR A 2 -31.96 2.37 49.74
CA THR A 2 -30.82 1.46 49.60
C THR A 2 -30.55 1.45 48.11
N ASP A 3 -29.92 2.53 47.65
CA ASP A 3 -29.12 2.46 46.44
C ASP A 3 -28.15 1.29 46.66
N THR A 4 -28.43 0.20 45.97
CA THR A 4 -27.61 -0.99 45.95
C THR A 4 -26.23 -0.55 45.48
N LEU A 5 -25.28 -0.44 46.42
CA LEU A 5 -23.87 -0.22 46.12
C LEU A 5 -23.50 -1.16 44.96
N GLN A 6 -23.21 -0.59 43.79
CA GLN A 6 -22.78 -1.35 42.63
C GLN A 6 -21.36 -1.84 42.90
N VAL A 7 -21.26 -2.95 43.65
CA VAL A 7 -19.99 -3.61 43.93
C VAL A 7 -19.73 -4.60 42.80
N GLU A 8 -18.75 -4.26 41.96
CA GLU A 8 -18.24 -5.16 40.91
C GLU A 8 -17.01 -5.91 41.45
N VAL A 9 -17.07 -7.24 41.46
CA VAL A 9 -15.95 -8.10 41.89
C VAL A 9 -15.33 -8.71 40.64
N PHE A 10 -14.06 -8.42 40.38
CA PHE A 10 -13.31 -8.95 39.23
C PHE A 10 -12.12 -9.81 39.68
N PRO A 11 -11.81 -10.91 38.95
CA PRO A 11 -10.64 -11.73 39.23
C PRO A 11 -9.35 -10.99 38.84
N TYR A 12 -8.30 -11.08 39.67
CA TYR A 12 -7.01 -10.45 39.42
C TYR A 12 -5.89 -11.49 39.31
N SER A 13 -5.05 -11.34 38.30
CA SER A 13 -3.80 -12.07 38.13
C SER A 13 -2.81 -11.23 37.33
N VAL A 14 -1.51 -11.34 37.65
CA VAL A 14 -0.44 -10.60 36.95
C VAL A 14 -0.41 -10.90 35.45
N PHE A 15 -0.85 -12.10 35.05
CA PHE A 15 -0.89 -12.51 33.64
C PHE A 15 -2.00 -11.81 32.84
N TYR A 16 -3.06 -11.34 33.49
CA TYR A 16 -4.21 -10.77 32.77
C TYR A 16 -3.82 -9.55 31.94
N VAL A 17 -2.99 -8.66 32.47
CA VAL A 17 -2.51 -7.47 31.75
C VAL A 17 -1.76 -7.83 30.46
N PHE A 18 -1.05 -8.96 30.43
CA PHE A 18 -0.32 -9.40 29.23
C PHE A 18 -1.21 -10.11 28.21
N TYR A 19 -2.22 -10.86 28.67
CA TYR A 19 -3.05 -11.68 27.80
C TYR A 19 -4.36 -11.03 27.36
N GLU A 20 -4.82 -10.00 28.05
CA GLU A 20 -6.04 -9.26 27.73
C GLU A 20 -6.06 -8.74 26.29
N GLN A 21 -4.90 -8.29 25.78
CA GLN A 21 -4.74 -7.85 24.38
C GLN A 21 -5.13 -8.93 23.34
N TYR A 22 -5.01 -10.22 23.68
CA TYR A 22 -5.35 -11.30 22.76
C TYR A 22 -6.87 -11.49 22.65
N LEU A 23 -7.65 -11.01 23.62
CA LEU A 23 -9.11 -11.09 23.59
C LEU A 23 -9.70 -10.22 22.48
N THR A 24 -9.08 -9.07 22.19
CA THR A 24 -9.52 -8.12 21.16
C THR A 24 -8.60 -8.06 19.93
N MET A 25 -7.62 -8.97 19.82
CA MET A 25 -6.61 -8.94 18.76
C MET A 25 -7.19 -8.89 17.34
N TRP A 26 -8.24 -9.66 17.06
CA TRP A 26 -8.88 -9.68 15.74
C TRP A 26 -9.62 -8.38 15.39
N PRO A 27 -10.54 -7.86 16.22
CA PRO A 27 -11.17 -6.58 15.94
C PRO A 27 -10.16 -5.43 15.86
N ASP A 28 -9.15 -5.41 16.73
CA ASP A 28 -8.10 -4.39 16.71
C ASP A 28 -7.27 -4.44 15.42
N THR A 29 -6.98 -5.67 14.94
CA THR A 29 -6.29 -5.88 13.66
C THR A 29 -7.12 -5.38 12.49
N LEU A 30 -8.38 -5.80 12.40
CA LEU A 30 -9.26 -5.42 11.30
C LEU A 30 -9.50 -3.91 11.28
N PHE A 31 -9.71 -3.30 12.46
CA PHE A 31 -9.88 -1.86 12.59
C PHE A 31 -8.63 -1.11 12.13
N SER A 32 -7.45 -1.51 12.60
CA SER A 32 -6.18 -0.86 12.25
C SER A 32 -5.89 -0.94 10.74
N VAL A 33 -6.13 -2.11 10.12
CA VAL A 33 -5.98 -2.31 8.68
C VAL A 33 -7.01 -1.47 7.91
N ALA A 34 -8.27 -1.48 8.31
CA ALA A 34 -9.32 -0.73 7.65
C ALA A 34 -9.06 0.79 7.68
N VAL A 35 -8.72 1.35 8.84
CA VAL A 35 -8.37 2.76 8.99
C VAL A 35 -7.17 3.13 8.11
N SER A 36 -6.15 2.27 8.06
CA SER A 36 -4.98 2.49 7.22
C SER A 36 -5.32 2.50 5.72
N LEU A 37 -6.14 1.56 5.26
CA LEU A 37 -6.59 1.50 3.86
C LEU A 37 -7.45 2.71 3.48
N VAL A 38 -8.34 3.15 4.37
CA VAL A 38 -9.16 4.37 4.16
C VAL A 38 -8.27 5.60 4.10
N ALA A 39 -7.28 5.73 5.00
CA ALA A 39 -6.34 6.85 4.98
C ALA A 39 -5.56 6.90 3.66
N ILE A 40 -5.09 5.75 3.16
CA ILE A 40 -4.38 5.68 1.88
C ILE A 40 -5.30 6.01 0.72
N LEU A 41 -6.54 5.52 0.72
CA LEU A 41 -7.51 5.88 -0.30
C LEU A 41 -7.67 7.40 -0.38
N LEU A 42 -7.86 8.07 0.76
CA LEU A 42 -8.04 9.52 0.83
C LEU A 42 -6.79 10.29 0.38
N VAL A 43 -5.60 9.92 0.89
CA VAL A 43 -4.34 10.59 0.55
C VAL A 43 -4.00 10.39 -0.93
N THR A 44 -4.08 9.17 -1.44
CA THR A 44 -3.80 8.90 -2.86
C THR A 44 -4.84 9.57 -3.76
N PHE A 45 -6.11 9.59 -3.37
CA PHE A 45 -7.15 10.31 -4.11
C PHE A 45 -6.86 11.81 -4.24
N LEU A 46 -6.45 12.45 -3.14
CA LEU A 46 -6.06 13.86 -3.13
C LEU A 46 -4.80 14.11 -3.97
N LEU A 47 -3.75 13.30 -3.79
CA LEU A 47 -2.47 13.48 -4.47
C LEU A 47 -2.55 13.20 -5.98
N MET A 48 -3.42 12.30 -6.43
CA MET A 48 -3.62 12.00 -7.85
C MET A 48 -4.54 13.02 -8.56
N GLY A 49 -5.00 14.07 -7.86
CA GLY A 49 -5.83 15.13 -8.45
C GLY A 49 -7.29 14.69 -8.63
N PHE A 50 -7.87 14.05 -7.62
CA PHE A 50 -9.26 13.57 -7.59
C PHE A 50 -9.59 12.46 -8.61
N ASP A 51 -8.59 11.68 -9.04
CA ASP A 51 -8.80 10.47 -9.86
C ASP A 51 -9.14 9.26 -8.97
N VAL A 52 -10.44 9.05 -8.73
CA VAL A 52 -10.99 7.93 -7.95
C VAL A 52 -10.50 6.58 -8.48
N PHE A 53 -10.38 6.45 -9.80
CA PHE A 53 -10.07 5.18 -10.43
C PHE A 53 -8.62 4.76 -10.14
N SER A 54 -7.69 5.69 -10.27
CA SER A 54 -6.28 5.47 -9.93
C SER A 54 -6.08 5.16 -8.44
N SER A 55 -6.77 5.88 -7.54
CA SER A 55 -6.68 5.62 -6.10
C SER A 55 -7.26 4.24 -5.72
N LEU A 56 -8.36 3.82 -6.36
CA LEU A 56 -8.93 2.50 -6.13
C LEU A 56 -7.98 1.38 -6.59
N ILE A 57 -7.31 1.53 -7.73
CA ILE A 57 -6.31 0.55 -8.19
C ILE A 57 -5.19 0.37 -7.14
N VAL A 58 -4.69 1.47 -6.56
CA VAL A 58 -3.67 1.40 -5.51
C VAL A 58 -4.18 0.61 -4.31
N VAL A 59 -5.37 0.94 -3.81
CA VAL A 59 -5.95 0.28 -2.62
C VAL A 59 -6.25 -1.21 -2.87
N ILE A 60 -6.76 -1.55 -4.06
CA ILE A 60 -6.99 -2.95 -4.46
C ILE A 60 -5.66 -3.72 -4.47
N THR A 61 -4.61 -3.12 -5.05
CA THR A 61 -3.28 -3.75 -5.11
C THR A 61 -2.70 -3.97 -3.72
N ILE A 62 -2.81 -2.98 -2.83
CA ILE A 62 -2.38 -3.10 -1.43
C ILE A 62 -3.18 -4.18 -0.70
N THR A 63 -4.50 -4.24 -0.91
CA THR A 63 -5.35 -5.26 -0.30
C THR A 63 -4.93 -6.67 -0.75
N MET A 64 -4.59 -6.85 -2.03
CA MET A 64 -4.03 -8.12 -2.53
C MET A 64 -2.70 -8.48 -1.84
N ILE A 65 -1.80 -7.51 -1.63
CA ILE A 65 -0.54 -7.72 -0.90
C ILE A 65 -0.83 -8.20 0.53
N LEU A 66 -1.78 -7.58 1.23
CA LEU A 66 -2.15 -7.98 2.60
C LEU A 66 -2.75 -9.37 2.67
N ILE A 67 -3.63 -9.74 1.73
CA ILE A 67 -4.20 -11.09 1.67
C ILE A 67 -3.09 -12.13 1.47
N ASN A 68 -2.15 -11.87 0.56
CA ASN A 68 -1.00 -12.75 0.32
C ASN A 68 -0.06 -12.82 1.54
N LEU A 69 0.13 -11.71 2.25
CA LEU A 69 0.92 -11.68 3.48
C LEU A 69 0.23 -12.46 4.61
N GLY A 70 -1.09 -12.36 4.74
CA GLY A 70 -1.88 -13.20 5.66
C GLY A 70 -1.79 -14.69 5.30
N GLY A 71 -1.82 -15.04 4.01
CA GLY A 71 -1.56 -16.39 3.54
C GLY A 71 -0.16 -16.90 3.88
N LEU A 72 0.86 -16.04 3.76
CA LEU A 72 2.22 -16.35 4.20
C LEU A 72 2.29 -16.53 5.72
N MET A 73 1.62 -15.70 6.50
CA MET A 73 1.55 -15.86 7.96
C MET A 73 0.98 -17.23 8.34
N TYR A 74 -0.04 -17.70 7.63
CA TYR A 74 -0.58 -19.04 7.80
C TYR A 74 0.43 -20.13 7.43
N TRP A 75 1.01 -20.08 6.22
CA TRP A 75 1.95 -21.10 5.72
C TRP A 75 3.23 -21.19 6.55
N TRP A 76 3.69 -20.06 7.07
CA TRP A 76 4.90 -19.99 7.90
C TRP A 76 4.59 -20.02 9.40
N HIS A 77 3.36 -20.33 9.83
CA HIS A 77 3.00 -20.45 11.24
C HIS A 77 3.38 -19.21 12.07
N ILE A 78 3.19 -18.02 11.50
CA ILE A 78 3.39 -16.74 12.19
C ILE A 78 2.10 -16.41 12.94
N THR A 79 2.18 -16.29 14.26
CA THR A 79 1.01 -15.98 15.08
C THR A 79 0.62 -14.50 14.96
N LEU A 80 -0.68 -14.24 15.04
CA LEU A 80 -1.22 -12.88 15.13
C LEU A 80 -1.09 -12.39 16.59
N ASN A 81 -0.22 -11.42 16.81
CA ASN A 81 0.09 -10.79 18.09
C ASN A 81 0.36 -9.29 17.84
N ALA A 82 0.60 -8.50 18.89
CA ALA A 82 0.83 -7.06 18.74
C ALA A 82 1.99 -6.72 17.78
N VAL A 83 3.05 -7.53 17.75
CA VAL A 83 4.19 -7.27 16.86
C VAL A 83 3.88 -7.59 15.40
N SER A 84 3.22 -8.71 15.14
CA SER A 84 2.79 -9.04 13.77
C SER A 84 1.68 -8.10 13.28
N LEU A 85 0.82 -7.59 14.15
CA LEU A 85 -0.11 -6.51 13.82
C LEU A 85 0.62 -5.23 13.38
N VAL A 86 1.62 -4.77 14.15
CA VAL A 86 2.44 -3.62 13.76
C VAL A 86 3.11 -3.84 12.41
N ASN A 87 3.63 -5.05 12.15
CA ASN A 87 4.23 -5.39 10.86
C ASN A 87 3.19 -5.40 9.72
N LEU A 88 1.94 -5.81 9.96
CA LEU A 88 0.86 -5.74 8.97
C LEU A 88 0.56 -4.28 8.60
N VAL A 89 0.43 -3.40 9.60
CA VAL A 89 0.21 -1.97 9.36
C VAL A 89 1.42 -1.33 8.66
N MET A 90 2.65 -1.71 9.04
CA MET A 90 3.86 -1.28 8.36
C MET A 90 3.86 -1.75 6.88
N ALA A 91 3.45 -2.99 6.62
CA ALA A 91 3.37 -3.55 5.27
C ALA A 91 2.49 -2.69 4.35
N ILE A 92 1.38 -2.17 4.88
CA ILE A 92 0.50 -1.25 4.17
C ILE A 92 1.27 -0.01 3.71
N GLY A 93 1.97 0.67 4.63
CA GLY A 93 2.75 1.87 4.31
C GLY A 93 3.86 1.61 3.29
N ILE A 94 4.60 0.52 3.46
CA ILE A 94 5.65 0.10 2.52
C ILE A 94 5.08 -0.21 1.13
N SER A 95 3.91 -0.87 1.07
CA SER A 95 3.23 -1.21 -0.18
C SER A 95 2.79 0.03 -0.97
N VAL A 96 2.44 1.13 -0.29
CA VAL A 96 2.11 2.40 -0.93
C VAL A 96 3.30 2.95 -1.71
N GLU A 97 4.52 2.85 -1.19
CA GLU A 97 5.72 3.34 -1.90
C GLU A 97 5.92 2.58 -3.22
N PHE A 98 5.68 1.26 -3.24
CA PHE A 98 5.74 0.46 -4.46
C PHE A 98 4.69 0.86 -5.50
N CYS A 99 3.46 1.18 -5.06
CA CYS A 99 2.33 1.38 -5.97
C CYS A 99 2.13 2.84 -6.40
N SER A 100 2.24 3.79 -5.46
CA SER A 100 1.86 5.19 -5.66
C SER A 100 2.76 5.90 -6.67
N HIS A 101 4.07 5.69 -6.61
CA HIS A 101 5.02 6.30 -7.56
C HIS A 101 4.78 5.81 -8.99
N LEU A 102 4.50 4.52 -9.16
CA LEU A 102 4.22 3.95 -10.47
C LEU A 102 2.88 4.47 -11.04
N VAL A 103 1.80 4.46 -10.24
CA VAL A 103 0.48 4.95 -10.67
C VAL A 103 0.52 6.45 -10.96
N HIS A 104 1.24 7.22 -10.15
CA HIS A 104 1.46 8.64 -10.42
C HIS A 104 2.22 8.85 -11.75
N SER A 105 3.31 8.12 -11.98
CA SER A 105 4.06 8.21 -13.24
C SER A 105 3.22 7.77 -14.44
N PHE A 106 2.32 6.80 -14.29
CA PHE A 106 1.38 6.40 -15.33
C PHE A 106 0.36 7.50 -15.64
N SER A 107 -0.22 8.12 -14.60
CA SER A 107 -1.23 9.19 -14.73
C SER A 107 -0.67 10.50 -15.27
N THR A 108 0.64 10.71 -15.13
CA THR A 108 1.35 11.88 -15.66
C THR A 108 1.97 11.65 -17.04
N SER A 109 2.04 10.40 -17.51
CA SER A 109 2.57 10.08 -18.84
C SER A 109 1.63 10.56 -19.96
N VAL A 110 2.24 11.14 -21.00
CA VAL A 110 1.55 11.69 -22.19
C VAL A 110 1.59 10.73 -23.39
N LYS A 111 2.02 9.47 -23.19
CA LYS A 111 2.02 8.49 -24.27
C LYS A 111 0.59 8.16 -24.73
N PRO A 112 0.38 7.90 -26.03
CA PRO A 112 -0.96 7.74 -26.61
C PRO A 112 -1.72 6.52 -26.09
N THR A 113 -1.03 5.40 -25.87
CA THR A 113 -1.68 4.13 -25.47
C THR A 113 -1.45 3.80 -24.00
N ARG A 114 -2.39 3.10 -23.37
CA ARG A 114 -2.24 2.62 -21.98
C ARG A 114 -1.00 1.75 -21.82
N LEU A 115 -0.73 0.90 -22.81
CA LEU A 115 0.45 0.03 -22.82
C LEU A 115 1.75 0.85 -22.82
N GLU A 116 1.86 1.86 -23.68
CA GLU A 116 3.04 2.72 -23.72
C GLU A 116 3.22 3.54 -22.44
N ARG A 117 2.13 4.01 -21.83
CA ARG A 117 2.21 4.71 -20.54
C ARG A 117 2.63 3.78 -19.40
N ALA A 118 2.17 2.54 -19.40
CA ALA A 118 2.59 1.53 -18.42
C ALA A 118 4.08 1.21 -18.56
N ALA A 119 4.55 1.05 -19.80
CA ALA A 119 5.97 0.87 -20.09
C ALA A 119 6.80 2.10 -19.67
N ASP A 120 6.36 3.32 -20.05
CA ASP A 120 7.03 4.58 -19.69
C ASP A 120 7.11 4.77 -18.16
N ALA A 121 6.03 4.49 -17.44
CA ALA A 121 6.01 4.54 -15.97
C ALA A 121 6.98 3.54 -15.35
N LEU A 122 7.01 2.30 -15.86
CA LEU A 122 7.92 1.26 -15.36
C LEU A 122 9.38 1.58 -15.69
N THR A 123 9.69 2.14 -16.86
CA THR A 123 11.05 2.56 -17.22
C THR A 123 11.55 3.71 -16.35
N ARG A 124 10.68 4.69 -16.03
CA ARG A 124 11.05 5.85 -15.22
C ARG A 124 11.19 5.54 -13.74
N MET A 125 10.25 4.75 -13.19
CA MET A 125 10.15 4.53 -11.74
C MET A 125 10.67 3.17 -11.30
N GLY A 126 10.66 2.16 -12.17
CA GLY A 126 10.94 0.77 -11.80
C GLY A 126 12.34 0.58 -11.21
N SER A 127 13.37 1.23 -11.78
CA SER A 127 14.75 1.14 -11.25
C SER A 127 14.89 1.83 -9.90
N SER A 128 14.24 2.99 -9.70
CA SER A 128 14.22 3.71 -8.43
C SER A 128 13.49 2.94 -7.34
N ILE A 129 12.35 2.32 -7.68
CA ILE A 129 11.58 1.49 -6.74
C ILE A 129 12.36 0.21 -6.39
N PHE A 130 12.94 -0.46 -7.38
CA PHE A 130 13.70 -1.70 -7.17
C PHE A 130 14.97 -1.46 -6.34
N SER A 131 15.77 -0.45 -6.68
CA SER A 131 17.02 -0.16 -5.97
C SER A 131 16.78 0.60 -4.65
N GLY A 132 15.88 1.58 -4.65
CA GLY A 132 15.66 2.49 -3.53
C GLY A 132 14.70 2.00 -2.47
N ILE A 133 13.70 1.18 -2.82
CA ILE A 133 12.66 0.71 -1.89
C ILE A 133 12.84 -0.78 -1.60
N THR A 134 13.05 -1.62 -2.63
CA THR A 134 13.23 -3.06 -2.41
C THR A 134 14.57 -3.34 -1.70
N LEU A 135 15.70 -2.92 -2.29
CA LEU A 135 17.04 -3.30 -1.81
C LEU A 135 17.41 -2.66 -0.46
N THR A 136 16.99 -1.42 -0.21
CA THR A 136 17.25 -0.73 1.07
C THR A 136 16.49 -1.39 2.22
N LYS A 137 15.26 -1.83 1.99
CA LYS A 137 14.45 -2.57 2.98
C LYS A 137 15.02 -3.97 3.21
N PHE A 138 15.64 -4.60 2.21
CA PHE A 138 16.40 -5.85 2.43
C PHE A 138 17.51 -5.69 3.48
N GLY A 139 18.10 -4.50 3.65
CA GLY A 139 19.09 -4.24 4.70
C GLY A 139 18.53 -4.26 6.14
N GLY A 140 17.23 -3.95 6.32
CA GLY A 140 16.56 -3.93 7.64
C GLY A 140 16.19 -5.32 8.18
N ILE A 141 16.41 -6.36 7.40
CA ILE A 141 15.94 -7.75 7.64
C ILE A 141 16.58 -8.42 8.86
N ILE A 142 17.66 -7.87 9.42
CA ILE A 142 18.49 -8.55 10.43
C ILE A 142 17.87 -8.50 11.85
N VAL A 143 16.93 -7.58 12.14
CA VAL A 143 16.63 -7.23 13.55
C VAL A 143 15.22 -7.61 14.03
N PHE A 144 14.21 -7.75 13.17
CA PHE A 144 12.85 -8.15 13.58
C PHE A 144 12.15 -9.06 12.55
N TYR A 145 11.64 -10.22 13.00
CA TYR A 145 10.72 -11.10 12.27
C TYR A 145 11.02 -11.26 10.76
N PHE A 146 12.26 -11.67 10.43
CA PHE A 146 12.79 -11.94 9.08
C PHE A 146 11.73 -12.46 8.09
N ARG A 147 10.94 -13.45 8.52
CA ARG A 147 9.93 -14.14 7.69
C ARG A 147 8.83 -13.20 7.21
N MET A 148 8.32 -12.35 8.09
CA MET A 148 7.24 -11.44 7.74
C MET A 148 7.77 -10.27 6.90
N TYR A 149 8.91 -9.70 7.28
CA TYR A 149 9.52 -8.59 6.54
C TYR A 149 9.95 -9.00 5.13
N LEU A 150 10.51 -10.19 4.96
CA LEU A 150 10.81 -10.76 3.65
C LEU A 150 9.54 -10.89 2.79
N GLY A 151 8.44 -11.36 3.37
CA GLY A 151 7.14 -11.43 2.69
C GLY A 151 6.65 -10.07 2.21
N ILE A 152 6.74 -9.04 3.05
CA ILE A 152 6.35 -7.66 2.71
C ILE A 152 7.11 -7.16 1.49
N VAL A 153 8.44 -7.32 1.49
CA VAL A 153 9.28 -6.82 0.39
C VAL A 153 9.04 -7.62 -0.89
N LEU A 154 8.97 -8.95 -0.82
CA LEU A 154 8.76 -9.79 -2.00
C LEU A 154 7.37 -9.57 -2.61
N PHE A 155 6.30 -9.60 -1.81
CA PHE A 155 4.95 -9.39 -2.34
C PHE A 155 4.73 -7.94 -2.77
N GLY A 156 5.28 -6.97 -2.05
CA GLY A 156 5.24 -5.55 -2.43
C GLY A 156 5.92 -5.29 -3.77
N ALA A 157 7.14 -5.83 -3.96
CA ALA A 157 7.85 -5.71 -5.23
C ALA A 157 7.13 -6.46 -6.37
N ALA A 158 6.65 -7.69 -6.14
CA ALA A 158 5.93 -8.45 -7.15
C ALA A 158 4.63 -7.74 -7.58
N HIS A 159 3.85 -7.24 -6.62
CA HIS A 159 2.59 -6.56 -6.94
C HIS A 159 2.84 -5.18 -7.55
N GLY A 160 3.79 -4.41 -7.03
CA GLY A 160 4.08 -3.05 -7.50
C GLY A 160 4.82 -2.98 -8.83
N LEU A 161 5.74 -3.92 -9.11
CA LEU A 161 6.59 -3.87 -10.31
C LEU A 161 6.17 -4.84 -11.43
N ILE A 162 5.38 -5.88 -11.13
CA ILE A 162 4.96 -6.87 -12.12
C ILE A 162 3.46 -6.78 -12.35
N PHE A 163 2.64 -6.99 -11.31
CA PHE A 163 1.19 -7.03 -11.45
C PHE A 163 0.60 -5.66 -11.81
N LEU A 164 1.02 -4.60 -11.13
CA LEU A 164 0.45 -3.27 -11.26
C LEU A 164 0.64 -2.63 -12.65
N PRO A 165 1.82 -2.68 -13.31
CA PRO A 165 1.95 -2.20 -14.68
C PRO A 165 1.04 -2.94 -15.66
N VAL A 166 0.88 -4.25 -15.49
CA VAL A 166 -0.01 -5.07 -16.31
C VAL A 166 -1.46 -4.63 -16.09
N LEU A 167 -1.90 -4.52 -14.84
CA LEU A 167 -3.24 -4.04 -14.49
C LEU A 167 -3.52 -2.65 -15.10
N LEU A 168 -2.60 -1.71 -14.95
CA LEU A 168 -2.71 -0.36 -15.51
C LEU A 168 -2.79 -0.35 -17.04
N SER A 169 -2.10 -1.27 -17.72
CA SER A 169 -2.17 -1.38 -19.18
C SER A 169 -3.56 -1.79 -19.68
N PHE A 170 -4.26 -2.64 -18.94
CA PHE A 170 -5.62 -3.07 -19.28
C PHE A 170 -6.67 -2.04 -18.88
N ILE A 171 -6.69 -1.67 -17.60
CA ILE A 171 -7.82 -0.93 -17.02
C ILE A 171 -7.48 0.52 -16.68
N GLY A 172 -6.23 0.97 -16.75
CA GLY A 172 -5.79 2.29 -16.29
C GLY A 172 -6.59 3.47 -16.84
N SER A 173 -6.74 4.53 -16.03
CA SER A 173 -7.51 5.74 -16.35
C SER A 173 -7.13 6.31 -17.74
N PRO A 174 -8.08 6.69 -18.60
CA PRO A 174 -7.78 7.23 -19.93
C PRO A 174 -6.95 8.53 -19.83
N MET A 175 -6.23 8.88 -20.90
CA MET A 175 -5.41 10.09 -20.89
C MET A 175 -6.28 11.33 -20.70
N ASN A 176 -5.92 12.18 -19.76
CA ASN A 176 -6.59 13.47 -19.60
C ASN A 176 -6.33 14.31 -20.86
N LYS A 177 -7.40 14.63 -21.60
CA LYS A 177 -7.36 15.37 -22.87
C LYS A 177 -6.76 16.77 -22.68
N GLU A 178 -6.96 17.40 -21.53
CA GLU A 178 -6.40 18.72 -21.22
C GLU A 178 -4.87 18.66 -21.03
N LYS A 179 -4.36 17.60 -20.40
CA LYS A 179 -2.91 17.37 -20.28
C LYS A 179 -2.27 17.17 -21.66
N LEU A 180 -2.93 16.43 -22.54
CA LEU A 180 -2.47 16.25 -23.92
C LEU A 180 -2.45 17.56 -24.70
N ALA A 181 -3.50 18.38 -24.58
CA ALA A 181 -3.58 19.68 -25.24
C ALA A 181 -2.44 20.61 -24.80
N LYS A 182 -2.20 20.74 -23.49
CA LYS A 182 -1.07 21.51 -22.95
C LYS A 182 0.29 21.00 -23.44
N HIS A 183 0.51 19.70 -23.46
CA HIS A 183 1.78 19.15 -23.92
C HIS A 183 2.01 19.42 -25.43
N ARG A 184 0.94 19.42 -26.23
CA ARG A 184 1.02 19.74 -27.65
C ARG A 184 1.39 21.21 -27.87
N THR A 185 0.78 22.13 -27.14
CA THR A 185 1.09 23.57 -27.26
C THR A 185 2.52 23.87 -26.85
N LEU A 186 3.02 23.30 -25.74
CA LEU A 186 4.42 23.48 -25.34
C LEU A 186 5.41 22.96 -26.39
N ASN A 187 5.12 21.80 -26.99
CA ASN A 187 6.00 21.23 -28.02
C ASN A 187 6.00 22.08 -29.31
N GLU A 188 4.85 22.64 -29.68
CA GLU A 188 4.74 23.58 -30.81
C GLU A 188 5.50 24.89 -30.54
N GLU A 189 5.42 25.45 -29.34
CA GLU A 189 6.20 26.64 -28.92
C GLU A 189 7.71 26.38 -28.93
N GLN A 190 8.15 25.20 -28.46
CA GLN A 190 9.57 24.81 -28.48
C GLN A 190 10.12 24.65 -29.90
N ILE A 191 9.32 24.12 -30.84
CA ILE A 191 9.70 24.00 -32.24
C ILE A 191 9.76 25.38 -32.91
N GLN A 192 8.90 26.32 -32.52
CA GLN A 192 8.92 27.69 -33.04
C GLN A 192 10.06 28.55 -32.47
N ALA A 193 10.59 28.18 -31.29
CA ALA A 193 11.69 28.88 -30.63
C ALA A 193 13.09 28.36 -31.00
N ALA A 194 13.19 27.30 -31.80
CA ALA A 194 14.43 26.67 -32.27
C ALA A 194 14.72 27.01 -33.73
#